data_AF-A0A9W4CP41-F1
#
_entry.id   AF-A0A9W4CP41-F1
#
_cell.length_a   1.000
_cell.length_b   1.000
_cell.length_c   1.000
_cell.angle_alpha   90.00
_cell.angle_beta   90.00
_cell.angle_gamma   90.00
#
_symmetry.space_group_name_H-M   'P 1'
#
loop_
_entity.id
_entity.type
_entity.pdbx_description
1 polymer ?
#
loop_
_entity_poly.entity_id
_entity_poly.type
_entity_poly.pdbx_seq_one_letter_code
_entity_poly.pdbx_strand_id
1 'polypeptide(L)'
;MIYPEIEITESDFFICKAFEQILKTPRTELNAKLGDKGYLAIANYLTQIPVDDYLYGSKMASHITAFCQQTGNEVLYEWLGKIYDQLDIDGINNILKKTGDPGGEADQPIDNLDGLENDSRDICLFIQDWAKETPKPDNPENQNGSDSK
;
A
#
# COMPACT_ATOMS: atom_id res chain seq x y z
N MET A 1 28.98 11.28 0.95
CA MET A 1 27.70 11.90 1.36
C MET A 1 26.88 10.80 1.97
N ILE A 2 26.73 10.82 3.29
CA ILE A 2 25.84 9.88 3.99
C ILE A 2 24.46 10.53 3.90
N TYR A 3 23.59 9.97 3.06
CA TYR A 3 22.18 10.33 3.11
C TYR A 3 21.70 9.94 4.50
N PRO A 4 20.98 10.79 5.24
CA PRO A 4 20.30 10.31 6.44
C PRO A 4 19.39 9.17 5.99
N GLU A 5 19.60 7.97 6.54
CA GLU A 5 18.62 6.90 6.49
C GLU A 5 17.30 7.53 6.95
N ILE A 6 16.32 7.59 6.06
CA ILE A 6 15.00 8.10 6.41
C ILE A 6 14.37 6.98 7.24
N GLU A 7 14.53 7.09 8.56
CA GLU A 7 13.86 6.24 9.54
C GLU A 7 12.37 6.20 9.23
N ILE A 8 11.80 5.00 9.24
CA ILE A 8 10.38 4.80 9.02
C ILE A 8 9.58 5.33 10.21
N THR A 9 8.51 6.08 9.94
CA THR A 9 7.57 6.52 10.97
C THR A 9 6.38 5.58 11.08
N GLU A 10 5.64 5.63 12.21
CA GLU A 10 4.36 4.91 12.35
C GLU A 10 3.36 5.32 11.26
N SER A 11 3.35 6.60 10.86
CA SER A 11 2.51 7.09 9.77
C SER A 11 2.89 6.43 8.44
N ASP A 12 4.19 6.30 8.12
CA ASP A 12 4.64 5.64 6.89
C ASP A 12 4.21 4.17 6.88
N PHE A 13 4.38 3.49 8.01
CA PHE A 13 3.93 2.12 8.19
C PHE A 13 2.42 1.98 7.96
N PHE A 14 1.61 2.83 8.57
CA PHE A 14 0.15 2.77 8.42
C PHE A 14 -0.31 3.14 7.01
N ILE A 15 0.38 4.02 6.30
CA ILE A 15 0.11 4.28 4.87
C ILE A 15 0.34 3.02 4.04
N CYS A 16 1.49 2.36 4.23
CA CYS A 16 1.79 1.09 3.56
C CYS A 16 0.76 0.01 3.92
N LYS A 17 0.39 -0.11 5.19
CA LYS A 17 -0.58 -1.09 5.68
C LYS A 17 -2.00 -0.83 5.15
N ALA A 18 -2.43 0.42 5.13
CA ALA A 18 -3.74 0.79 4.60
C ALA A 18 -3.82 0.48 3.11
N PHE A 19 -2.75 0.78 2.37
CA PHE A 19 -2.69 0.45 0.95
C PHE A 19 -2.67 -1.07 0.71
N GLU A 20 -1.95 -1.85 1.53
CA GLU A 20 -2.00 -3.32 1.51
C GLU A 20 -3.44 -3.85 1.60
N GLN A 21 -4.25 -3.29 2.50
CA GLN A 21 -5.66 -3.69 2.65
C GLN A 21 -6.51 -3.34 1.42
N ILE A 22 -6.24 -2.20 0.78
CA ILE A 22 -6.87 -1.85 -0.51
C ILE A 22 -6.54 -2.94 -1.54
N LEU A 23 -5.28 -3.35 -1.66
CA LEU A 23 -4.85 -4.35 -2.65
C LEU A 23 -5.41 -5.77 -2.37
N LYS A 24 -5.72 -6.08 -1.10
CA LYS A 24 -6.40 -7.31 -0.70
C LYS A 24 -7.90 -7.31 -1.02
N THR A 25 -8.47 -6.16 -1.36
CA THR A 25 -9.87 -6.06 -1.76
C THR A 25 -10.09 -6.82 -3.07
N PRO A 26 -11.18 -7.60 -3.23
CA PRO A 26 -11.45 -8.32 -4.47
C PRO A 26 -11.42 -7.39 -5.70
N ARG A 27 -10.82 -7.85 -6.80
CA ARG A 27 -10.66 -7.03 -8.02
C ARG A 27 -11.97 -6.45 -8.53
N THR A 28 -13.08 -7.18 -8.41
CA THR A 28 -14.42 -6.70 -8.79
C THR A 28 -14.86 -5.48 -7.99
N GLU A 29 -14.61 -5.47 -6.68
CA GLU A 29 -14.92 -4.35 -5.80
C GLU A 29 -13.96 -3.17 -6.02
N LEU A 30 -12.68 -3.48 -6.26
CA LEU A 30 -11.69 -2.48 -6.60
C LEU A 30 -12.08 -1.73 -7.88
N ASN A 31 -12.52 -2.46 -8.91
CA ASN A 31 -13.00 -1.88 -10.17
C ASN A 31 -14.33 -1.13 -10.02
N ALA A 32 -15.23 -1.61 -9.16
CA ALA A 32 -16.47 -0.90 -8.88
C ALA A 32 -16.21 0.46 -8.21
N LYS A 33 -15.17 0.57 -7.38
CA LYS A 33 -14.79 1.82 -6.70
C LYS A 33 -13.94 2.74 -7.58
N LEU A 34 -12.94 2.19 -8.26
CA LEU A 34 -11.90 2.96 -8.98
C LEU A 34 -12.14 3.04 -10.49
N GLY A 35 -13.19 2.38 -10.99
CA GLY A 35 -13.45 2.17 -12.42
C GLY A 35 -12.71 0.95 -12.98
N ASP A 36 -13.13 0.52 -14.18
CA ASP A 36 -12.69 -0.73 -14.84
C ASP A 36 -11.18 -0.88 -15.03
N LYS A 37 -10.42 0.21 -14.90
CA LYS A 37 -8.95 0.25 -15.06
C LYS A 37 -8.19 0.68 -13.80
N GLY A 38 -8.87 0.91 -12.68
CA GLY A 38 -8.22 1.36 -11.45
C GLY A 38 -7.15 0.38 -10.95
N TYR A 39 -7.45 -0.93 -10.98
CA TYR A 39 -6.49 -1.96 -10.61
C TYR A 39 -5.23 -1.98 -11.50
N LEU A 40 -5.39 -1.73 -12.81
CA LEU A 40 -4.28 -1.66 -13.76
C LEU A 40 -3.46 -0.39 -13.56
N ALA A 41 -4.11 0.74 -13.28
CA ALA A 41 -3.41 1.99 -13.01
C ALA A 41 -2.49 1.85 -11.78
N ILE A 42 -2.99 1.21 -10.71
CA ILE A 42 -2.19 0.91 -9.52
C ILE A 42 -1.02 -0.01 -9.87
N ALA A 43 -1.26 -1.15 -10.51
CA ALA A 43 -0.20 -2.10 -10.85
C ALA A 43 0.88 -1.47 -11.75
N ASN A 44 0.45 -0.72 -12.78
CA ASN A 44 1.36 -0.02 -13.67
C ASN A 44 2.23 1.01 -12.92
N TYR A 45 1.65 1.75 -11.99
CA TYR A 45 2.39 2.71 -11.17
C TYR A 45 3.41 2.00 -10.27
N LEU A 46 2.99 0.95 -9.54
CA LEU A 46 3.86 0.21 -8.63
C LEU A 46 5.05 -0.42 -9.34
N THR A 47 4.89 -0.88 -10.58
CA THR A 47 6.00 -1.43 -11.39
C THR A 47 7.02 -0.39 -11.87
N GLN A 48 6.71 0.91 -11.73
CA GLN A 48 7.59 2.02 -12.11
C GLN A 48 8.35 2.62 -10.93
N ILE A 49 8.07 2.17 -9.69
CA ILE A 49 8.83 2.61 -8.52
C ILE A 49 10.32 2.21 -8.72
N PRO A 50 11.30 3.04 -8.30
CA PRO A 50 12.70 2.65 -8.35
C PRO A 50 12.97 1.41 -7.50
N VAL A 51 13.81 0.50 -8.00
CA VAL A 51 14.17 -0.75 -7.28
C VAL A 51 14.78 -0.45 -5.90
N ASP A 52 15.57 0.62 -5.81
CA ASP A 52 16.19 1.08 -4.57
C ASP A 52 15.16 1.56 -3.53
N ASP A 53 13.90 1.77 -3.90
CA ASP A 53 12.82 2.20 -3.00
C ASP A 53 11.88 1.04 -2.61
N TYR A 54 11.97 -0.11 -3.29
CA TYR A 54 10.97 -1.19 -3.20
C TYR A 54 10.75 -1.78 -1.82
N LEU A 55 11.77 -1.75 -0.95
CA LEU A 55 11.74 -2.39 0.36
C LEU A 55 11.80 -1.38 1.50
N TYR A 56 11.86 -0.09 1.19
CA TYR A 56 11.95 0.96 2.19
C TYR A 56 10.56 1.53 2.45
N GLY A 57 10.02 1.24 3.63
CA GLY A 57 8.67 1.65 4.03
C GLY A 57 8.38 3.14 3.84
N SER A 58 9.29 4.00 4.29
CA SER A 58 9.17 5.45 4.16
C SER A 58 9.11 5.91 2.69
N LYS A 59 9.89 5.26 1.81
CA LYS A 59 9.88 5.52 0.36
C LYS A 59 8.61 5.00 -0.29
N MET A 60 8.20 3.78 0.04
CA MET A 60 6.96 3.18 -0.46
C MET A 60 5.75 4.03 -0.07
N ALA A 61 5.66 4.45 1.20
CA ALA A 61 4.61 5.33 1.70
C ALA A 61 4.57 6.67 0.95
N SER A 62 5.74 7.24 0.65
CA SER A 62 5.86 8.45 -0.15
C SER A 62 5.31 8.25 -1.58
N HIS A 63 5.66 7.14 -2.23
CA HIS A 63 5.15 6.81 -3.57
C HIS A 63 3.64 6.56 -3.56
N ILE A 64 3.12 5.80 -2.60
CA ILE A 64 1.69 5.54 -2.42
C ILE A 64 0.93 6.86 -2.24
N THR A 65 1.41 7.72 -1.34
CA THR A 65 0.78 9.01 -1.06
C THR A 65 0.77 9.89 -2.31
N ALA A 66 1.91 10.00 -2.99
CA ALA A 66 2.03 10.79 -4.21
C ALA A 66 1.07 10.27 -5.30
N PHE A 67 0.97 8.96 -5.49
CA PHE A 67 0.04 8.37 -6.46
C PHE A 67 -1.41 8.65 -6.13
N CYS A 68 -1.83 8.43 -4.87
CA CYS A 68 -3.22 8.64 -4.46
C CYS A 68 -3.63 10.11 -4.61
N GLN A 69 -2.71 11.05 -4.39
CA GLN A 69 -2.97 12.48 -4.52
C GLN A 69 -2.99 12.99 -5.98
N GLN A 70 -2.65 12.16 -6.97
CA GLN A 70 -2.75 12.55 -8.38
C GLN A 70 -4.20 12.82 -8.79
N THR A 71 -4.38 13.78 -9.69
CA THR A 71 -5.70 14.08 -10.29
C THR A 71 -6.27 12.83 -10.95
N GLY A 72 -7.52 12.49 -10.63
CA GLY A 72 -8.20 11.28 -11.07
C GLY A 72 -8.12 10.09 -10.10
N ASN A 73 -7.36 10.22 -8.99
CA ASN A 73 -7.26 9.20 -7.95
C ASN A 73 -7.95 9.61 -6.63
N GLU A 74 -8.87 10.58 -6.67
CA GLU A 74 -9.49 11.15 -5.46
C GLU A 74 -10.24 10.09 -4.63
N VAL A 75 -10.91 9.14 -5.30
CA VAL A 75 -11.59 8.01 -4.63
C VAL A 75 -10.60 7.09 -3.93
N LEU A 76 -9.43 6.86 -4.53
CA LEU A 76 -8.37 6.05 -3.93
C LEU A 76 -7.79 6.76 -2.71
N TYR A 77 -7.57 8.08 -2.80
CA TYR A 77 -7.08 8.88 -1.68
C TYR A 77 -8.05 8.89 -0.49
N GLU A 78 -9.35 9.08 -0.75
CA GLU A 78 -10.37 9.04 0.29
C GLU A 78 -10.46 7.63 0.93
N TRP A 79 -10.33 6.58 0.13
CA TRP A 79 -10.37 5.21 0.64
C TRP A 79 -9.14 4.87 1.47
N LEU A 80 -7.95 5.30 1.04
CA LEU A 80 -6.71 5.19 1.82
C LEU A 80 -6.86 5.88 3.17
N GLY A 81 -7.37 7.12 3.19
CA GLY A 81 -7.60 7.87 4.43
C GLY A 81 -8.54 7.15 5.39
N LYS A 82 -9.65 6.59 4.90
CA LYS A 82 -10.60 5.84 5.74
C LYS A 82 -9.98 4.62 6.40
N ILE A 83 -9.15 3.85 5.67
CA ILE A 83 -8.49 2.67 6.23
C ILE A 83 -7.38 3.10 7.20
N TYR A 84 -6.63 4.16 6.85
CA TYR A 84 -5.62 4.74 7.74
C TYR A 84 -6.25 5.15 9.08
N ASP A 85 -7.33 5.93 9.05
CA ASP A 85 -8.03 6.39 10.26
C ASP A 85 -8.53 5.21 11.11
N GLN A 86 -9.01 4.14 10.47
CA GLN A 86 -9.43 2.92 11.18
C GLN A 86 -8.25 2.23 11.88
N LEU A 87 -7.12 2.11 11.19
CA LEU A 87 -5.92 1.49 11.75
C LEU A 87 -5.33 2.31 12.90
N ASP A 88 -5.35 3.64 12.78
CA ASP A 88 -4.89 4.56 13.81
C ASP A 88 -5.80 4.51 15.05
N ILE A 89 -7.13 4.52 14.86
CA ILE A 89 -8.11 4.39 15.95
C ILE A 89 -8.00 3.02 16.64
N ASP A 90 -7.85 1.94 15.89
CA ASP A 90 -7.68 0.60 16.46
C ASP A 90 -6.36 0.48 17.22
N GLY A 91 -5.29 1.11 16.72
CA GLY A 91 -4.02 1.27 17.44
C GLY A 91 -4.21 1.98 18.79
N ILE A 92 -4.90 3.13 18.80
CA ILE A 92 -5.22 3.89 20.01
C ILE A 92 -6.08 3.07 20.98
N ASN A 93 -7.10 2.37 20.50
CA ASN A 93 -7.96 1.53 21.34
C ASN A 93 -7.19 0.36 21.96
N ASN A 94 -6.21 -0.19 21.26
CA ASN A 94 -5.35 -1.26 21.77
C ASN A 94 -4.38 -0.73 22.85
N ILE A 95 -3.93 0.52 22.73
CA ILE A 95 -3.13 1.21 23.77
C ILE A 95 -3.99 1.52 25.00
N LEU A 96 -5.21 2.03 24.82
CA LEU A 96 -6.12 2.38 25.93
C LEU A 96 -6.56 1.15 26.74
N LYS A 97 -6.84 0.03 26.08
CA LYS A 97 -7.16 -1.25 26.76
C LYS A 97 -5.99 -1.78 27.60
N LYS A 98 -4.74 -1.54 27.19
CA LYS A 98 -3.53 -1.93 27.95
C LYS A 98 -3.31 -1.10 29.22
N THR A 99 -3.85 0.13 29.30
CA THR A 99 -3.75 0.97 30.51
C THR A 99 -4.78 0.65 31.61
N GLY A 100 -5.66 -0.34 31.39
CA GLY A 100 -6.82 -0.60 32.24
C GLY A 100 -6.81 -1.86 33.14
N ASP A 101 -5.81 -2.76 33.09
CA ASP A 101 -5.77 -3.97 33.94
C ASP A 101 -4.32 -4.49 34.17
N PRO A 102 -3.86 -4.80 35.41
CA PRO A 102 -2.47 -5.16 35.70
C PRO A 102 -2.13 -6.66 35.58
N GLY A 103 -2.87 -7.44 34.79
CA GLY A 103 -2.65 -8.89 34.72
C GLY A 103 -2.96 -9.51 33.38
N GLY A 104 -1.94 -9.68 32.53
CA GLY A 104 -2.06 -10.50 31.33
C GLY A 104 -0.97 -10.20 30.32
N GLU A 105 0.02 -11.08 30.22
CA GLU A 105 1.00 -11.12 29.15
C GLU A 105 0.30 -11.24 27.79
N ALA A 106 0.32 -10.19 26.97
CA ALA A 106 0.18 -10.28 25.51
C ALA A 106 0.59 -8.96 24.83
N ASP A 107 1.69 -9.07 24.08
CA ASP A 107 2.30 -8.19 23.07
C ASP A 107 2.50 -6.72 23.42
N GLN A 108 3.77 -6.33 23.42
CA GLN A 108 4.28 -5.02 23.78
C GLN A 108 3.71 -3.90 22.89
N PRO A 109 3.81 -2.63 23.31
CA PRO A 109 3.70 -1.50 22.38
C PRO A 109 4.69 -1.72 21.22
N ILE A 110 4.52 -1.04 20.08
CA ILE A 110 5.55 -0.96 19.05
C ILE A 110 6.70 -0.10 19.61
N ASP A 111 7.39 -0.59 20.63
CA ASP A 111 8.62 0.00 21.20
C ASP A 111 9.87 -0.54 20.48
N ASN A 112 9.71 -1.50 19.56
CA ASN A 112 10.80 -2.02 18.72
C ASN A 112 10.73 -1.38 17.33
N LEU A 113 11.51 -0.31 17.13
CA LEU A 113 11.77 0.28 15.81
C LEU A 113 12.19 -0.80 14.79
N ASP A 114 13.01 -1.77 15.24
CA ASP A 114 13.45 -2.93 14.44
C ASP A 114 12.29 -3.84 13.99
N GLY A 115 11.20 -3.90 14.76
CA GLY A 115 9.99 -4.64 14.38
C GLY A 115 9.22 -3.91 13.27
N LEU A 116 9.13 -2.59 13.38
CA LEU A 116 8.44 -1.75 12.41
C LEU A 116 9.11 -1.77 11.03
N GLU A 117 10.44 -1.77 10.98
CA GLU A 117 11.19 -1.89 9.72
C GLU A 117 10.97 -3.24 9.03
N ASN A 118 11.01 -4.34 9.78
CA ASN A 118 10.78 -5.67 9.22
C ASN A 118 9.33 -5.84 8.75
N ASP A 119 8.35 -5.43 9.56
CA ASP A 119 6.94 -5.50 9.19
C ASP A 119 6.65 -4.63 7.97
N SER A 120 7.26 -3.44 7.90
CA SER A 120 7.13 -2.59 6.73
C SER A 120 7.75 -3.21 5.48
N ARG A 121 8.89 -3.88 5.62
CA ARG A 121 9.54 -4.56 4.49
C ARG A 121 8.65 -5.67 3.93
N ASP A 122 8.01 -6.45 4.80
CA ASP A 122 7.09 -7.51 4.41
C ASP A 122 5.86 -6.95 3.67
N ILE A 123 5.30 -5.83 4.14
CA ILE A 123 4.22 -5.13 3.45
C ILE A 123 4.68 -4.64 2.06
N CYS A 124 5.89 -4.07 1.99
CA CYS A 124 6.44 -3.59 0.72
C CYS A 124 6.64 -4.73 -0.29
N LEU A 125 7.13 -5.89 0.16
CA LEU A 125 7.23 -7.10 -0.64
C LEU A 125 5.86 -7.53 -1.18
N PHE A 126 4.85 -7.59 -0.32
CA PHE A 126 3.49 -7.92 -0.74
C PHE A 126 2.97 -6.97 -1.82
N ILE A 127 3.14 -5.66 -1.64
CA ILE A 127 2.68 -4.65 -2.61
C ILE A 127 3.36 -4.84 -3.97
N GLN A 128 4.67 -5.10 -3.96
CA GLN A 128 5.44 -5.32 -5.19
C GLN A 128 5.06 -6.63 -5.89
N ASP A 129 4.85 -7.70 -5.14
CA ASP A 129 4.46 -8.99 -5.70
C ASP A 129 3.03 -8.95 -6.25
N TRP A 130 2.11 -8.29 -5.55
CA TRP A 130 0.77 -8.00 -6.06
C TRP A 130 0.79 -7.28 -7.42
N ALA A 131 1.69 -6.30 -7.58
CA ALA A 131 1.83 -5.56 -8.83
C ALA A 131 2.37 -6.44 -9.97
N LYS A 132 3.31 -7.35 -9.68
CA LYS A 132 3.89 -8.28 -10.66
C LYS A 132 2.92 -9.39 -11.08
N GLU A 133 2.11 -9.87 -10.14
CA GLU A 133 1.11 -10.92 -10.37
C GLU A 133 -0.14 -10.38 -11.09
N THR A 134 -0.34 -9.06 -11.08
CA THR A 134 -1.43 -8.44 -11.81
C THR A 134 -1.21 -8.60 -13.33
N PRO A 135 -2.14 -9.27 -14.05
CA PRO A 135 -2.04 -9.42 -15.50
C PRO A 135 -1.98 -8.04 -16.15
N LYS A 136 -0.92 -7.78 -16.90
CA LYS A 136 -0.85 -6.60 -17.77
C LYS A 136 -1.93 -6.74 -18.84
N PRO A 137 -2.57 -5.64 -19.27
CA PRO A 137 -3.49 -5.73 -20.39
C PRO A 137 -2.72 -6.28 -21.60
N ASP A 138 -3.30 -7.28 -22.26
CA ASP A 138 -2.84 -7.68 -23.58
C ASP A 138 -2.80 -6.42 -24.45
N ASN A 139 -1.62 -6.11 -24.98
CA ASN A 139 -1.43 -4.96 -25.86
C ASN A 139 -2.49 -5.03 -26.97
N PRO A 140 -3.32 -4.00 -27.23
CA PRO A 140 -4.32 -4.02 -28.30
C PRO A 140 -3.74 -4.06 -29.72
N GLU A 141 -2.42 -4.18 -29.85
CA GLU A 141 -1.67 -3.99 -31.10
C GLU A 141 -1.67 -5.23 -32.00
N ASN A 142 -2.78 -5.97 -32.06
CA ASN A 142 -2.99 -7.05 -33.03
C ASN A 142 -4.41 -7.06 -33.62
N GLN A 143 -5.03 -5.89 -33.74
CA GLN A 143 -6.14 -5.68 -34.66
C GLN A 143 -5.67 -4.82 -35.84
N ASN A 144 -4.91 -5.41 -36.77
CA ASN A 144 -4.99 -5.03 -38.18
C ASN A 144 -4.29 -6.00 -39.13
N GLY A 145 -5.04 -6.45 -40.14
CA GLY A 145 -4.56 -7.09 -41.38
C GLY A 145 -4.55 -8.62 -41.31
N SER A 146 -5.37 -9.37 -42.06
CA SER A 146 -6.01 -9.04 -43.31
C SER A 146 -7.20 -9.97 -43.55
N ASP A 147 -8.39 -9.37 -43.64
CA ASP A 147 -9.39 -9.84 -44.58
C ASP A 147 -8.81 -9.62 -45.99
N SER A 148 -8.50 -10.69 -46.71
CA SER A 148 -8.23 -10.62 -48.16
C SER A 148 -8.38 -11.99 -48.80
N LYS A 149 -9.55 -12.13 -49.45
CA LYS A 149 -9.93 -13.03 -50.56
C LYS A 149 -10.31 -14.48 -50.26
#